data_AF-Q25075-F1
#
_entry.id   AF-Q25075-F1
#
_cell.length_a   1.000
_cell.length_b   1.000
_cell.length_c   1.000
_cell.angle_alpha   90.00
_cell.angle_beta   90.00
_cell.angle_gamma   90.00
#
_symmetry.space_group_name_H-M   'P 1'
#
loop_
_entity.id
_entity.type
_entity.pdbx_description
1 polymer ?
#
loop_
_entity_poly.entity_id
_entity_poly.type
_entity_poly.pdbx_seq_one_letter_code
_entity_poly.pdbx_strand_id
1 'polypeptide(L)'
;MRLLVFCVLAMVTISTTYGWGYPPGTFLSKAKLSALKTQIIAGFDRKLASWLRRHGNRLSAIQKKTLYFVNRRYMQTHWRSYMKFVRNQMKLLGRAETTADYNRVGAAIGKRIPLEITYSFLVRRNLIPKWKPYMARLMARRPGDIPTSRG
;
A
#
# COMPACT_ATOMS: atom_id res chain seq x y z
N MET A 1 13.15 -16.79 -17.94
CA MET A 1 13.18 -15.79 -16.84
C MET A 1 13.04 -14.34 -17.36
N ARG A 2 11.95 -14.00 -18.05
CA ARG A 2 11.69 -12.64 -18.58
C ARG A 2 10.32 -12.05 -18.15
N LEU A 3 9.47 -12.85 -17.49
CA LEU A 3 8.11 -12.47 -17.11
C LEU A 3 8.00 -11.68 -15.78
N LEU A 4 8.96 -11.85 -14.85
CA LEU A 4 8.93 -11.15 -13.54
C LEU A 4 9.32 -9.68 -13.62
N VAL A 5 10.00 -9.25 -14.69
CA VAL A 5 10.46 -7.87 -14.86
C VAL A 5 9.31 -6.95 -15.32
N PHE A 6 8.29 -7.48 -15.99
CA PHE A 6 7.14 -6.71 -16.47
C PHE A 6 6.13 -6.35 -15.36
N CYS A 7 6.01 -7.13 -14.28
CA CYS A 7 5.09 -6.82 -13.18
C CYS A 7 5.52 -5.62 -12.33
N VAL A 8 6.82 -5.28 -12.30
CA VAL A 8 7.31 -4.13 -11.51
C VAL A 8 7.31 -2.85 -12.34
N LEU A 9 7.50 -2.94 -13.67
CA LEU A 9 7.54 -1.78 -14.58
C LEU A 9 6.15 -1.29 -15.03
N ALA A 10 5.12 -2.14 -15.06
CA ALA A 10 3.76 -1.71 -15.41
C ALA A 10 3.11 -0.75 -14.37
N MET A 11 3.72 -0.56 -13.19
CA MET A 11 3.16 0.31 -12.14
C MET A 11 3.43 1.81 -12.32
N VAL A 12 4.25 2.22 -13.30
CA VAL A 12 4.62 3.64 -13.49
C VAL A 12 3.83 4.32 -14.62
N THR A 13 3.15 3.57 -15.50
CA THR A 13 2.51 4.10 -16.72
C THR A 13 0.98 4.07 -16.72
N ILE A 14 0.32 3.76 -15.60
CA ILE A 14 -1.15 3.88 -15.49
C ILE A 14 -1.47 5.02 -14.52
N SER A 15 -1.22 6.25 -14.94
CA SER A 15 -1.65 7.45 -14.20
C SER A 15 -2.35 8.50 -15.05
N THR A 16 -2.80 8.13 -16.24
CA THR A 16 -3.70 8.93 -17.05
C THR A 16 -4.79 7.98 -17.57
N THR A 17 -6.01 8.48 -17.71
CA THR A 17 -7.18 7.78 -18.31
C THR A 17 -7.73 6.54 -17.59
N TYR A 18 -8.47 6.73 -16.49
CA TYR A 18 -9.63 5.88 -16.17
C TYR A 18 -10.68 6.71 -15.39
N GLY A 19 -11.43 7.54 -16.12
CA GLY A 19 -12.75 7.98 -15.68
C GLY A 19 -13.72 6.83 -15.93
N TRP A 20 -14.24 6.22 -14.86
CA TRP A 20 -15.31 5.22 -14.95
C TRP A 20 -16.27 5.42 -13.79
N GLY A 21 -17.49 5.81 -14.12
CA GLY A 21 -18.64 5.73 -13.22
C GLY A 21 -18.86 4.28 -12.84
N TYR A 22 -18.70 3.97 -11.56
CA TYR A 22 -19.08 2.68 -10.98
C TYR A 22 -20.27 2.90 -10.05
N PRO A 23 -21.27 2.00 -10.08
CA PRO A 23 -22.43 2.09 -9.20
C PRO A 23 -21.99 2.05 -7.72
N PRO A 24 -22.71 2.72 -6.80
CA PRO A 24 -22.32 2.82 -5.40
C PRO A 24 -22.51 1.46 -4.71
N GLY A 25 -21.49 0.61 -4.75
CA GLY A 25 -21.41 -0.58 -3.91
C GLY A 25 -21.46 -0.17 -2.43
N THR A 26 -22.24 -0.90 -1.64
CA THR A 26 -22.43 -0.69 -0.18
C THR A 26 -21.13 -0.28 0.49
N PHE A 27 -21.10 0.98 0.94
CA PHE A 27 -19.88 1.63 1.38
C PHE A 27 -19.37 1.03 2.69
N LEU A 28 -18.12 0.62 2.68
CA LEU A 28 -17.36 0.42 3.90
C LEU A 28 -17.36 1.72 4.69
N SER A 29 -17.85 1.69 5.94
CA SER A 29 -17.85 2.89 6.78
C SER A 29 -16.45 3.51 6.84
N LYS A 30 -16.39 4.84 6.92
CA LYS A 30 -15.11 5.57 6.98
C LYS A 30 -14.19 5.05 8.08
N ALA A 31 -14.75 4.67 9.24
CA ALA A 31 -14.01 4.11 10.37
C ALA A 31 -13.35 2.76 10.02
N LYS A 32 -14.11 1.81 9.46
CA LYS A 32 -13.61 0.49 9.04
C LYS A 32 -12.54 0.63 7.94
N LEU A 33 -12.74 1.54 6.99
CA LEU A 33 -11.77 1.83 5.93
C LEU A 33 -10.45 2.42 6.48
N SER A 34 -10.57 3.39 7.40
CA SER A 34 -9.44 4.03 8.06
C SER A 34 -8.62 3.04 8.90
N ALA A 35 -9.30 2.18 9.66
CA ALA A 35 -8.70 1.10 10.44
C ALA A 35 -7.87 0.15 9.56
N LEU A 36 -8.45 -0.32 8.45
CA LEU A 36 -7.79 -1.20 7.49
C LEU A 36 -6.50 -0.58 6.93
N LYS A 37 -6.58 0.66 6.41
CA LYS A 37 -5.44 1.38 5.82
C LYS A 37 -4.33 1.61 6.84
N THR A 38 -4.70 2.02 8.05
CA THR A 38 -3.75 2.31 9.13
C THR A 38 -2.91 1.08 9.45
N GLN A 39 -3.55 -0.09 9.59
CA GLN A 39 -2.82 -1.32 9.91
C GLN A 39 -1.95 -1.83 8.76
N ILE A 40 -2.40 -1.67 7.50
CA ILE A 40 -1.59 -2.03 6.32
C ILE A 40 -0.31 -1.19 6.28
N ILE A 41 -0.45 0.14 6.36
CA ILE A 41 0.70 1.06 6.32
C ILE A 41 1.62 0.83 7.52
N ALA A 42 1.09 0.65 8.73
CA ALA A 42 1.89 0.35 9.91
C ALA A 42 2.70 -0.96 9.76
N GLY A 43 2.14 -1.97 9.08
CA GLY A 43 2.87 -3.19 8.73
C GLY A 43 4.00 -2.93 7.74
N PHE A 44 3.71 -2.22 6.65
CA PHE A 44 4.68 -1.88 5.61
C PHE A 44 5.84 -1.01 6.15
N ASP A 45 5.53 -0.03 6.98
CA ASP A 45 6.50 0.90 7.57
C ASP A 45 7.41 0.20 8.58
N ARG A 46 6.90 -0.76 9.37
CA ARG A 46 7.74 -1.61 10.24
C ARG A 46 8.73 -2.45 9.44
N LYS A 47 8.29 -3.02 8.31
CA LYS A 47 9.16 -3.77 7.40
C LYS A 47 10.23 -2.89 6.79
N LEU A 48 9.84 -1.69 6.34
CA LEU A 48 10.79 -0.72 5.80
C LEU A 48 11.82 -0.31 6.84
N ALA A 49 11.40 -0.02 8.08
CA ALA A 49 12.33 0.32 9.16
C ALA A 49 13.35 -0.80 9.44
N SER A 50 12.87 -2.05 9.53
CA SER A 50 13.75 -3.23 9.71
C SER A 50 14.70 -3.45 8.53
N TRP A 51 14.23 -3.22 7.30
CA TRP A 51 15.04 -3.31 6.10
C TRP A 51 16.08 -2.18 6.02
N LEU A 52 15.71 -0.94 6.34
CA LEU A 52 16.60 0.23 6.35
C LEU A 52 17.72 0.09 7.38
N ARG A 53 17.47 -0.56 8.52
CA ARG A 53 18.52 -0.88 9.49
C ARG A 53 19.63 -1.76 8.90
N ARG A 54 19.31 -2.61 7.93
CA ARG A 54 20.25 -3.54 7.29
C ARG A 54 20.86 -2.99 6.00
N HIS A 55 20.08 -2.21 5.23
CA HIS A 55 20.45 -1.84 3.85
C HIS A 55 20.45 -0.32 3.59
N GLY A 56 20.07 0.49 4.58
CA GLY A 56 19.85 1.93 4.42
C GLY A 56 21.09 2.81 4.53
N ASN A 57 22.27 2.25 4.82
CA ASN A 57 23.49 3.04 5.10
C ASN A 57 23.92 3.92 3.93
N ARG A 58 23.75 3.43 2.68
CA ARG A 58 24.14 4.16 1.46
C ARG A 58 23.01 5.00 0.87
N LEU A 59 21.83 5.03 1.51
CA LEU A 59 20.68 5.79 1.02
C LEU A 59 20.65 7.18 1.64
N SER A 60 20.41 8.19 0.80
CA SER A 60 20.16 9.55 1.27
C SER A 60 18.87 9.63 2.08
N ALA A 61 18.74 10.67 2.92
CA ALA A 61 17.52 10.91 3.68
C ALA A 61 16.28 11.02 2.76
N ILE A 62 16.43 11.63 1.59
CA ILE A 62 15.36 11.74 0.60
C ILE A 62 14.99 10.37 0.03
N GLN A 63 15.96 9.51 -0.30
CA GLN A 63 15.67 8.15 -0.78
C GLN A 63 14.93 7.32 0.28
N LYS A 64 15.35 7.41 1.56
CA LYS A 64 14.65 6.75 2.68
C LYS A 64 13.20 7.24 2.77
N LYS A 65 12.98 8.56 2.70
CA LYS A 65 11.64 9.17 2.68
C LYS A 65 10.81 8.72 1.47
N THR A 66 11.42 8.59 0.29
CA THR A 66 10.75 8.07 -0.91
C THR A 66 10.27 6.64 -0.71
N LEU A 67 11.01 5.78 -0.01
CA LEU A 67 10.58 4.40 0.24
C LEU A 67 9.32 4.35 1.12
N TYR A 68 9.15 5.26 2.10
CA TYR A 68 7.87 5.39 2.82
C TYR A 68 6.72 5.83 1.92
N PHE A 69 6.99 6.71 0.95
CA PHE A 69 6.01 7.05 -0.08
C PHE A 69 5.64 5.82 -0.93
N VAL A 70 6.62 4.97 -1.29
CA VAL A 70 6.38 3.72 -2.03
C VAL A 70 5.40 2.82 -1.28
N ASN A 71 5.49 2.70 0.05
CA ASN A 71 4.52 1.92 0.84
C ASN A 71 3.08 2.40 0.65
N ARG A 72 2.87 3.72 0.75
CA ARG A 72 1.55 4.34 0.56
C ARG A 72 1.05 4.12 -0.86
N ARG A 73 1.92 4.32 -1.85
CA ARG A 73 1.56 4.12 -3.26
C ARG A 73 1.26 2.66 -3.57
N TYR A 74 2.02 1.73 -3.00
CA TYR A 74 1.81 0.29 -3.15
C TYR A 74 0.44 -0.13 -2.60
N MET A 75 0.05 0.38 -1.44
CA MET A 75 -1.31 0.16 -0.91
C MET A 75 -2.38 0.66 -1.88
N GLN A 76 -2.20 1.85 -2.46
CA GLN A 76 -3.18 2.40 -3.42
C GLN A 76 -3.32 1.54 -4.68
N THR A 77 -2.22 1.08 -5.26
CA THR A 77 -2.24 0.31 -6.50
C THR A 77 -2.79 -1.09 -6.33
N HIS A 78 -2.61 -1.70 -5.14
CA HIS A 78 -3.11 -3.04 -4.83
C HIS A 78 -4.47 -3.05 -4.11
N TRP A 79 -5.08 -1.87 -3.92
CA TRP A 79 -6.26 -1.71 -3.09
C TRP A 79 -7.42 -2.61 -3.52
N ARG A 80 -7.72 -2.70 -4.83
CA ARG A 80 -8.77 -3.58 -5.36
C ARG A 80 -8.56 -5.06 -4.97
N SER A 81 -7.33 -5.55 -5.09
CA SER A 81 -6.99 -6.93 -4.72
C SER A 81 -7.12 -7.15 -3.21
N TYR A 82 -6.69 -6.18 -2.38
CA TYR A 82 -6.89 -6.24 -0.94
C TYR A 82 -8.38 -6.25 -0.58
N MET A 83 -9.20 -5.44 -1.24
CA MET A 83 -10.65 -5.41 -1.00
C MET A 83 -11.34 -6.73 -1.35
N LYS A 84 -10.91 -7.42 -2.42
CA LYS A 84 -11.37 -8.77 -2.73
C LYS A 84 -11.03 -9.75 -1.59
N PHE A 85 -9.79 -9.72 -1.11
CA PHE A 85 -9.36 -10.55 0.01
C PHE A 85 -10.13 -10.23 1.30
N VAL A 86 -10.27 -8.95 1.65
CA VAL A 86 -11.01 -8.48 2.83
C VAL A 86 -12.45 -8.95 2.78
N ARG A 87 -13.14 -8.79 1.64
CA ARG A 87 -14.52 -9.26 1.45
C ARG A 87 -14.64 -10.77 1.71
N ASN A 88 -13.69 -11.56 1.21
CA ASN A 88 -13.68 -13.00 1.45
C ASN A 88 -13.45 -13.32 2.93
N GLN A 89 -12.55 -12.61 3.62
CA GLN A 89 -12.33 -12.78 5.05
C GLN A 89 -13.57 -12.40 5.88
N MET A 90 -14.26 -11.33 5.51
CA MET A 90 -15.47 -10.90 6.23
C MET A 90 -16.64 -11.88 6.05
N LYS A 91 -16.82 -12.45 4.86
CA LYS A 91 -17.83 -13.49 4.60
C LYS A 91 -17.67 -14.72 5.51
N LEU A 92 -16.43 -15.07 5.86
CA LEU A 92 -16.14 -16.21 6.73
C LEU A 92 -16.50 -15.96 8.20
N LEU A 93 -16.85 -14.73 8.60
CA LEU A 93 -17.17 -14.42 10.00
C LEU A 93 -18.54 -14.97 10.42
N GLY A 94 -19.50 -15.12 9.49
CA GLY A 94 -20.86 -15.56 9.81
C GLY A 94 -21.64 -14.63 10.76
N ARG A 95 -21.12 -13.41 11.02
CA ARG A 95 -21.71 -12.41 11.91
C ARG A 95 -21.50 -11.00 11.36
N ALA A 96 -22.17 -10.01 11.97
CA ALA A 96 -21.95 -8.61 11.67
C ALA A 96 -20.47 -8.21 11.85
N GLU A 97 -19.96 -7.47 10.88
CA GLU A 97 -18.55 -7.04 10.83
C GLU A 97 -18.29 -5.84 11.73
N THR A 98 -17.19 -5.88 12.48
CA THR A 98 -16.77 -4.78 13.38
C THR A 98 -15.50 -4.10 12.87
N THR A 99 -15.21 -2.88 13.35
CA THR A 99 -13.93 -2.20 13.03
C THR A 99 -12.70 -3.01 13.46
N ALA A 100 -12.82 -3.82 14.53
CA ALA A 100 -11.74 -4.70 14.99
C ALA A 100 -11.41 -5.80 13.96
N ASP A 101 -12.40 -6.31 13.24
CA ASP A 101 -12.17 -7.30 12.16
C ASP A 101 -11.32 -6.70 11.03
N TYR A 102 -11.61 -5.46 10.65
CA TYR A 102 -10.82 -4.72 9.66
C TYR A 102 -9.41 -4.40 10.12
N ASN A 103 -9.22 -4.08 11.41
CA ASN A 103 -7.89 -3.93 12.00
C ASN A 103 -7.08 -5.24 11.87
N ARG A 104 -7.68 -6.37 12.27
CA ARG A 104 -7.03 -7.69 12.21
C ARG A 104 -6.64 -8.07 10.78
N VAL A 105 -7.55 -7.90 9.82
CA VAL A 105 -7.26 -8.20 8.41
C VAL A 105 -6.22 -7.26 7.83
N GLY A 106 -6.28 -5.96 8.15
CA GLY A 106 -5.26 -4.99 7.72
C GLY A 106 -3.87 -5.33 8.25
N ALA A 107 -3.78 -5.72 9.53
CA ALA A 107 -2.53 -6.17 10.13
C ALA A 107 -2.00 -7.45 9.47
N ALA A 108 -2.89 -8.38 9.13
CA ALA A 108 -2.51 -9.60 8.40
C ALA A 108 -1.96 -9.29 7.01
N ILE A 109 -2.59 -8.37 6.25
CA ILE A 109 -2.08 -7.89 4.95
C ILE A 109 -0.71 -7.25 5.13
N GLY A 110 -0.59 -6.29 6.05
CA GLY A 110 0.67 -5.59 6.33
C GLY A 110 1.81 -6.53 6.74
N LYS A 111 1.50 -7.63 7.44
CA LYS A 111 2.47 -8.66 7.84
C LYS A 111 2.86 -9.58 6.68
N ARG A 112 1.91 -10.02 5.85
CA ARG A 112 2.13 -11.08 4.84
C ARG A 112 2.82 -10.61 3.57
N ILE A 113 2.64 -9.36 3.15
CA ILE A 113 3.20 -8.87 1.89
C ILE A 113 4.70 -8.60 2.03
N PRO A 114 5.59 -9.27 1.27
CA PRO A 114 7.04 -9.16 1.44
C PRO A 114 7.62 -7.94 0.70
N LEU A 115 7.30 -6.72 1.15
CA LEU A 115 7.77 -5.48 0.53
C LEU A 115 9.29 -5.29 0.56
N GLU A 116 10.01 -6.02 1.41
CA GLU A 116 11.47 -6.07 1.45
C GLU A 116 12.08 -6.44 0.09
N ILE A 117 11.38 -7.26 -0.70
CA ILE A 117 11.78 -7.61 -2.07
C ILE A 117 11.67 -6.38 -2.97
N THR A 118 10.57 -5.62 -2.87
CA THR A 118 10.36 -4.39 -3.63
C THR A 118 11.43 -3.34 -3.29
N TYR A 119 11.73 -3.13 -2.01
CA TYR A 119 12.77 -2.17 -1.61
C TYR A 119 14.14 -2.56 -2.19
N SER A 120 14.53 -3.83 -2.02
CA SER A 120 15.78 -4.37 -2.55
C SER A 120 15.87 -4.20 -4.06
N PHE A 121 14.78 -4.46 -4.79
CA PHE A 121 14.73 -4.29 -6.24
C PHE A 121 14.92 -2.82 -6.64
N LEU A 122 14.18 -1.90 -6.01
CA LEU A 122 14.28 -0.46 -6.31
C LEU A 122 15.70 0.07 -6.05
N VAL A 123 16.33 -0.35 -4.96
CA VAL A 123 17.69 0.10 -4.61
C VAL A 123 18.72 -0.51 -5.56
N ARG A 124 18.69 -1.83 -5.75
CA ARG A 124 19.68 -2.54 -6.58
C ARG A 124 19.65 -2.11 -8.04
N ARG A 125 18.49 -1.70 -8.54
CA ARG A 125 18.32 -1.24 -9.93
C ARG A 125 18.38 0.28 -10.08
N ASN A 126 18.68 1.02 -9.01
CA ASN A 126 18.68 2.49 -9.00
C ASN A 126 17.36 3.09 -9.51
N LEU A 127 16.23 2.48 -9.11
CA LEU A 127 14.87 2.84 -9.52
C LEU A 127 14.08 3.55 -8.41
N ILE A 128 14.73 3.99 -7.33
CA ILE A 128 14.06 4.82 -6.33
C ILE A 128 13.57 6.11 -7.02
N PRO A 129 12.26 6.39 -7.04
CA PRO A 129 11.75 7.58 -7.72
C PRO A 129 12.38 8.87 -7.19
N LYS A 130 12.66 9.82 -8.09
CA LYS A 130 13.04 11.17 -7.65
C LYS A 130 11.88 11.79 -6.87
N TRP A 131 12.19 12.42 -5.73
CA TRP A 131 11.19 13.05 -4.89
C TRP A 131 10.47 14.18 -5.63
N LYS A 132 9.15 14.26 -5.47
CA LYS A 132 8.28 15.26 -6.13
C LYS A 132 7.23 15.82 -5.15
N PRO A 133 6.69 17.03 -5.38
CA PRO A 133 5.72 17.66 -4.48
C PRO A 133 4.47 16.83 -4.19
N TYR A 134 3.97 16.05 -5.16
CA TYR A 134 2.79 15.19 -4.94
C TYR A 134 3.07 14.06 -3.93
N MET A 135 4.31 13.59 -3.84
CA MET A 135 4.72 12.59 -2.84
C MET A 135 4.66 13.19 -1.44
N ALA A 136 5.08 14.45 -1.28
CA ALA A 136 4.96 15.18 -0.03
C ALA A 136 3.49 15.32 0.40
N ARG A 137 2.60 15.70 -0.53
CA ARG A 137 1.16 15.79 -0.27
C ARG A 137 0.55 14.46 0.17
N LEU A 138 0.98 13.35 -0.45
CA LEU A 138 0.52 12.02 -0.02
C LEU A 138 1.07 11.63 1.35
N MET A 139 2.34 11.94 1.61
CA MET A 139 3.01 11.65 2.88
C MET A 139 2.48 12.48 4.07
N ALA A 140 1.98 13.68 3.82
CA ALA A 140 1.37 14.54 4.84
C ALA A 140 0.02 14.01 5.36
N ARG A 141 -0.63 13.10 4.64
CA ARG A 141 -1.92 12.51 5.07
C ARG A 141 -1.71 11.55 6.23
N ARG A 142 -2.69 11.45 7.13
CA ARG A 142 -2.77 10.33 8.07
C ARG A 142 -3.00 9.04 7.27
N PRO A 143 -2.46 7.88 7.69
CA PRO A 143 -2.62 6.62 6.95
C PRO A 143 -4.08 6.28 6.59
N GLY A 144 -5.02 6.50 7.51
CA GLY A 144 -6.45 6.27 7.28
C GLY A 144 -7.08 7.17 6.20
N ASP A 145 -6.51 8.36 5.96
CA ASP A 145 -7.02 9.38 5.04
C ASP A 145 -6.34 9.32 3.66
N ILE A 146 -5.49 8.31 3.42
CA ILE A 146 -4.89 8.08 2.11
C ILE A 146 -6.02 7.75 1.11
N PRO A 147 -6.14 8.48 -0.01
CA PRO A 147 -7.15 8.20 -1.01
C PRO A 147 -6.88 6.85 -1.67
N THR A 148 -7.91 6.04 -1.87
CA THR A 148 -7.85 4.75 -2.55
C THR A 148 -8.95 4.67 -3.58
N SER A 149 -8.74 3.91 -4.66
CA SER A 149 -9.81 3.64 -5.62
C SER A 149 -10.98 2.97 -4.91
N ARG A 150 -12.21 3.23 -5.39
CA ARG A 150 -13.39 2.54 -4.88
C ARG A 150 -13.25 1.05 -5.25
N GLY A 151 -13.31 0.17 -4.25
CA GLY A 151 -13.19 -1.28 -4.39
C GLY A 151 -14.54 -1.98 -4.26
#